data_AF-A0A1Q4Z0Y6-F1
#
_entry.id   AF-A0A1Q4Z0Y6-F1
#
_cell.length_a   1.000
_cell.length_b   1.000
_cell.length_c   1.000
_cell.angle_alpha   90.00
_cell.angle_beta   90.00
_cell.angle_gamma   90.00
#
_symmetry.space_group_name_H-M   'P 1'
#
loop_
_entity.id
_entity.type
_entity.pdbx_description
1 polymer ?
#
loop_
_entity_poly.entity_id
_entity_poly.type
_entity_poly.pdbx_seq_one_letter_code
_entity_poly.pdbx_strand_id
1 'polypeptide(L)'
;MHESLSAVREAFGLPQEPALRDVTVGIRPIPTGNGILCAPLANAPGVVALAAHPGVTLAASLAQRAAEHVGDPDPRWRRDDVGAEE
;
A
#
# COMPACT_ATOMS: atom_id res chain seq x y z
N MET A 1 6.07 25.26 5.46
CA MET A 1 4.99 25.47 4.47
C MET A 1 5.51 26.24 3.26
N HIS A 2 6.09 27.43 3.46
CA HIS A 2 6.72 28.20 2.38
C HIS A 2 7.74 27.37 1.57
N GLU A 3 8.66 26.66 2.25
CA GLU A 3 9.62 25.75 1.60
C GLU A 3 8.95 24.69 0.71
N SER A 4 7.85 24.09 1.16
CA SER A 4 7.10 23.10 0.36
C SER A 4 6.46 23.71 -0.88
N LEU A 5 5.94 24.94 -0.79
CA LEU A 5 5.32 25.64 -1.91
C LEU A 5 6.38 26.12 -2.93
N SER A 6 7.55 26.57 -2.46
CA SER A 6 8.68 26.89 -3.34
C SER A 6 9.18 25.66 -4.08
N ALA A 7 9.28 24.50 -3.40
CA ALA A 7 9.67 23.25 -4.03
C ALA A 7 8.69 22.82 -5.15
N VAL A 8 7.38 23.00 -4.94
CA VAL A 8 6.37 22.76 -5.99
C VAL A 8 6.54 23.75 -7.15
N ARG A 9 6.72 25.04 -6.86
CA ARG A 9 6.97 26.05 -7.90
C ARG A 9 8.16 25.68 -8.77
N GLU A 10 9.27 25.27 -8.16
CA GLU A 10 10.50 24.89 -8.86
C GLU A 10 10.32 23.59 -9.67
N ALA A 11 9.77 22.55 -9.06
CA ALA A 11 9.59 21.25 -9.71
C ALA A 11 8.68 21.32 -10.95
N PHE A 12 7.71 22.24 -10.96
CA PHE A 12 6.75 22.42 -12.05
C PHE A 12 7.01 23.66 -12.91
N GLY A 13 8.07 24.43 -12.65
CA GLY A 13 8.42 25.64 -13.42
C GLY A 13 7.37 26.75 -13.36
N LEU A 14 6.68 26.91 -12.23
CA LEU A 14 5.61 27.90 -12.09
C LEU A 14 6.20 29.33 -11.94
N PRO A 15 5.54 30.36 -12.52
CA PRO A 15 6.05 31.73 -12.46
C PRO A 15 5.99 32.34 -11.05
N GLN A 16 5.15 31.79 -10.17
CA GLN A 16 4.97 32.22 -8.79
C GLN A 16 4.57 31.02 -7.92
N GLU A 17 4.65 31.18 -6.60
CA GLU A 17 4.21 30.13 -5.66
C GLU A 17 2.69 29.88 -5.79
N PRO A 18 2.25 28.62 -5.74
CA PRO A 18 0.82 28.32 -5.73
C PRO A 18 0.17 28.80 -4.43
N ALA A 19 -1.07 29.30 -4.54
CA ALA A 19 -1.86 29.68 -3.38
C ALA A 19 -2.30 28.44 -2.59
N LEU A 20 -2.00 28.43 -1.29
CA LEU A 20 -2.45 27.37 -0.39
C LEU A 20 -3.96 27.47 -0.16
N ARG A 21 -4.70 26.42 -0.54
CA ARG A 21 -6.15 26.35 -0.31
C ARG A 21 -6.49 25.71 1.03
N ASP A 22 -5.94 24.53 1.29
CA ASP A 22 -6.17 23.74 2.49
C ASP A 22 -4.99 22.81 2.75
N VAL A 23 -4.86 22.32 3.98
CA VAL A 23 -3.87 21.34 4.41
C VAL A 23 -4.59 20.17 5.05
N THR A 24 -4.54 19.02 4.38
CA THR A 24 -5.00 17.75 4.95
C THR A 24 -3.80 16.90 5.35
N VAL A 25 -3.86 16.28 6.53
CA VAL A 25 -2.86 15.32 6.99
C VAL A 25 -3.47 13.93 6.95
N GLY A 26 -2.80 13.00 6.29
CA GLY A 26 -3.18 11.60 6.22
C GLY A 26 -2.09 10.70 6.81
N ILE A 27 -2.52 9.60 7.46
CA ILE A 27 -1.61 8.57 7.94
C ILE A 27 -1.47 7.52 6.84
N ARG A 28 -0.23 7.20 6.46
CA ARG A 28 0.05 6.11 5.53
C ARG A 28 0.20 4.80 6.31
N PRO A 29 -0.66 3.80 6.10
CA PRO A 29 -0.47 2.49 6.70
C PRO A 29 0.67 1.79 5.96
N ILE A 30 1.89 1.92 6.49
CA ILE A 30 3.09 1.27 5.96
C ILE A 30 3.28 -0.03 6.74
N PRO A 31 2.98 -1.21 6.16
CA PRO A 31 3.27 -2.48 6.81
C PRO A 31 4.78 -2.63 7.04
N THR A 32 5.16 -3.35 8.09
CA THR A 32 6.56 -3.78 8.28
C THR A 32 6.98 -4.74 7.17
N GLY A 33 8.26 -4.73 6.79
CA GLY A 33 8.79 -5.57 5.70
C GLY A 33 8.58 -4.98 4.30
N ASN A 34 8.17 -5.80 3.32
CA ASN A 34 8.11 -5.45 1.89
C ASN A 34 7.00 -4.45 1.50
N GLY A 35 6.32 -3.82 2.48
CA GLY A 35 5.35 -2.74 2.23
C GLY A 35 3.97 -3.18 1.74
N ILE A 36 3.72 -4.48 1.58
CA ILE A 36 2.43 -5.07 1.20
C ILE A 36 2.16 -6.31 2.05
N LEU A 37 0.95 -6.38 2.61
CA LEU A 37 0.36 -7.52 3.28
C LEU A 37 -0.95 -7.87 2.57
N CYS A 38 -1.04 -9.09 2.05
CA CYS A 38 -2.28 -9.67 1.51
C CYS A 38 -2.22 -11.17 1.73
N ALA A 39 -2.73 -11.64 2.87
CA ALA A 39 -2.56 -13.03 3.29
C ALA A 39 -3.71 -13.50 4.20
N PRO A 40 -4.09 -14.79 4.15
CA PRO A 40 -5.06 -15.35 5.09
C PRO A 40 -4.51 -15.35 6.52
N LEU A 41 -5.40 -15.15 7.50
CA LEU A 41 -5.05 -15.25 8.91
C LEU A 41 -5.07 -16.70 9.39
N ALA A 42 -3.93 -17.18 9.89
CA ALA A 42 -3.77 -18.58 10.31
C ALA A 42 -4.77 -19.01 11.40
N ASN A 43 -5.18 -18.09 12.27
CA ASN A 43 -6.08 -18.34 13.40
C ASN A 43 -7.53 -17.92 13.13
N ALA A 44 -7.87 -17.49 11.93
CA ALA A 44 -9.22 -17.06 11.55
C ALA A 44 -9.57 -17.52 10.11
N PRO A 45 -10.09 -18.74 9.94
CA PRO A 45 -10.46 -19.28 8.63
C PRO A 45 -11.45 -18.36 7.89
N GLY A 46 -11.22 -18.12 6.60
CA GLY A 46 -12.03 -17.23 5.77
C GLY A 46 -11.74 -15.74 5.96
N VAL A 47 -10.77 -15.36 6.80
CA VAL A 47 -10.34 -13.96 6.99
C VAL A 47 -9.00 -13.72 6.29
N VAL A 48 -8.94 -12.64 5.52
CA VAL A 48 -7.73 -12.18 4.81
C VAL A 48 -7.31 -10.82 5.38
N ALA A 49 -6.04 -10.70 5.78
CA ALA A 49 -5.43 -9.44 6.16
C ALA A 49 -4.92 -8.72 4.90
N LEU A 50 -5.28 -7.43 4.77
CA LEU A 50 -4.87 -6.57 3.67
C LEU A 50 -4.35 -5.23 4.21
N ALA A 51 -3.10 -4.90 3.92
CA ALA A 51 -2.51 -3.59 4.20
C ALA A 51 -1.42 -3.30 3.17
N ALA A 52 -1.40 -2.12 2.57
CA ALA A 52 -0.41 -1.81 1.54
C ALA A 52 -0.08 -0.32 1.45
N HIS A 53 1.16 -0.03 1.08
CA HIS A 53 1.58 1.29 0.65
C HIS A 53 2.44 1.19 -0.62
N PRO A 54 2.07 1.83 -1.75
CA PRO A 54 0.94 2.73 -1.97
C PRO A 54 -0.41 2.02 -2.19
N GLY A 55 -1.36 2.18 -1.26
CA GLY A 55 -2.62 1.44 -1.25
C GLY A 55 -3.58 1.76 -2.39
N VAL A 56 -3.68 3.03 -2.84
CA VAL A 56 -4.61 3.43 -3.91
C VAL A 56 -4.26 2.75 -5.23
N THR A 57 -2.98 2.75 -5.60
CA THR A 57 -2.50 2.13 -6.84
C THR A 57 -2.73 0.63 -6.85
N LEU A 58 -2.61 -0.04 -5.69
CA LEU A 58 -2.68 -1.49 -5.57
C LEU A 58 -4.09 -2.02 -5.25
N ALA A 59 -5.06 -1.14 -4.98
CA ALA A 59 -6.36 -1.51 -4.42
C ALA A 59 -7.10 -2.59 -5.24
N ALA A 60 -7.19 -2.42 -6.57
CA ALA A 60 -7.88 -3.36 -7.44
C ALA A 60 -7.22 -4.76 -7.43
N SER A 61 -5.90 -4.80 -7.61
CA SER A 61 -5.14 -6.06 -7.64
C SER A 61 -5.18 -6.79 -6.29
N LEU A 62 -5.12 -6.05 -5.18
CA LEU A 62 -5.20 -6.64 -3.84
C LEU A 62 -6.62 -7.13 -3.52
N ALA A 63 -7.66 -6.44 -4.00
CA ALA A 63 -9.03 -6.90 -3.87
C ALA A 63 -9.26 -8.23 -4.62
N GLN A 64 -8.73 -8.34 -5.84
CA GLN A 64 -8.79 -9.59 -6.60
C GLN A 64 -8.06 -10.73 -5.88
N ARG A 65 -6.83 -10.48 -5.42
CA ARG A 65 -6.04 -11.48 -4.70
C ARG A 65 -6.68 -11.91 -3.37
N ALA A 66 -7.30 -10.98 -2.65
CA ALA A 66 -8.07 -11.30 -1.46
C ALA A 66 -9.30 -12.17 -1.79
N ALA A 67 -9.99 -11.91 -2.91
CA ALA A 67 -11.10 -12.72 -3.36
C ALA A 67 -10.67 -14.15 -3.75
N GLU A 68 -9.50 -14.30 -4.39
CA GLU A 68 -8.91 -15.61 -4.69
C GLU A 68 -8.67 -16.44 -3.42
N HIS A 69 -8.15 -15.82 -2.35
CA HIS A 69 -7.96 -16.49 -1.05
C HIS A 69 -9.27 -16.90 -0.34
N VAL A 70 -10.38 -16.20 -0.59
CA VAL A 70 -11.68 -16.54 -0.02
C VAL A 70 -12.40 -17.59 -0.86
N GLY A 71 -12.23 -17.56 -2.18
CA GLY A 71 -12.86 -18.48 -3.12
C GLY A 71 -12.16 -19.84 -3.25
N ASP A 72 -10.86 -19.91 -2.95
CA ASP A 72 -10.07 -21.14 -2.96
C ASP A 72 -9.33 -21.34 -1.62
N PRO A 73 -9.83 -22.21 -0.71
CA PRO A 73 -9.17 -22.48 0.56
C PRO A 73 -7.92 -23.37 0.44
N ASP A 74 -7.42 -23.66 -0.76
CA ASP A 74 -6.30 -24.58 -0.97
C ASP A 74 -4.95 -24.06 -0.39
N PRO A 75 -4.31 -24.80 0.53
CA PRO A 75 -3.12 -24.37 1.27
C PRO A 75 -1.80 -24.39 0.47
N ARG A 76 -1.82 -24.70 -0.84
CA ARG A 76 -0.61 -24.89 -1.66
C ARG A 76 0.23 -23.63 -1.92
N TRP A 77 -0.28 -22.43 -1.65
CA TRP A 77 0.45 -21.15 -1.85
C TRP A 77 1.54 -20.88 -0.78
N ARG A 78 1.75 -21.77 0.20
CA ARG A 78 2.77 -21.62 1.26
C ARG A 78 4.24 -21.75 0.79
N ARG A 79 4.52 -21.95 -0.51
CA ARG A 79 5.86 -22.38 -0.95
C ARG A 79 6.65 -21.41 -1.83
N ASP A 80 6.08 -20.29 -2.24
CA ASP A 80 6.84 -19.32 -3.03
C ASP A 80 7.14 -18.12 -2.13
N ASP A 81 8.15 -18.26 -1.25
CA ASP A 81 8.97 -17.17 -0.64
C ASP A 81 9.85 -17.62 0.56
N VAL A 82 10.15 -18.91 0.75
CA VAL A 82 11.26 -19.32 1.64
C VAL A 82 12.50 -19.60 0.80
N GLY A 83 13.05 -18.51 0.26
CA GLY A 83 14.37 -18.46 -0.35
C GLY A 83 15.16 -17.31 0.29
N ALA A 84 15.63 -17.52 1.51
CA ALA A 84 16.75 -16.79 2.08
C ALA A 84 17.68 -17.86 2.65
N GLU A 85 18.69 -18.19 1.87
CA GLU A 85 19.80 -19.06 2.23
C GLU A 85 20.61 -18.48 3.40
N GLU A 86 21.30 -19.41 4.06
CA GLU A 86 22.17 -19.36 5.26
C GLU A 86 22.92 -18.07 5.60
#